data_AF-A0A2C6LDY3-F1
#
_entry.id   AF-A0A2C6LDY3-F1
#
_cell.length_a   1.000
_cell.length_b   1.000
_cell.length_c   1.000
_cell.angle_alpha   90.00
_cell.angle_beta   90.00
_cell.angle_gamma   90.00
#
_symmetry.space_group_name_H-M   'P 1'
#
loop_
_entity.id
_entity.type
_entity.pdbx_description
1 polymer ?
#
loop_
_entity_poly.entity_id
_entity_poly.type
_entity_poly.pdbx_seq_one_letter_code
_entity_poly.pdbx_strand_id
1 'polypeptide(L)'
;MELVKKANDDDLLPFVGYCRAFVVDSDGLQRKTKGSRVEAPLHMRAEGNKKIFSAYFPAKDPVVMLKLQAEQQEYVYGKMWAGTICKPDENPNNNRLLCVIEGQNCKKLSDEVDGSPDNFCKCKAYMPFLVDCYSKPLDARMTTVDEKFVTKLVKVEVEIPDDLYADWLKYYQTLKRVEKEDDDDKKSDKK
;
A
#
# COMPACT_ATOMS: atom_id res chain seq x y z
N MET A 1 -24.77 9.46 -15.57
CA MET A 1 -24.41 9.34 -14.15
C MET A 1 -25.35 8.30 -13.52
N GLU A 2 -25.13 7.01 -13.79
CA GLU A 2 -25.96 5.91 -13.28
C GLU A 2 -25.11 4.63 -13.19
N LEU A 3 -24.08 4.60 -12.35
CA LEU A 3 -23.27 3.38 -12.17
C LEU A 3 -23.10 2.96 -10.71
N VAL A 4 -23.90 3.51 -9.78
CA VAL A 4 -23.95 3.01 -8.40
C VAL A 4 -25.41 2.97 -7.93
N LYS A 5 -26.24 2.18 -8.60
CA LYS A 5 -27.54 1.75 -8.06
C LYS A 5 -27.33 0.38 -7.42
N LYS A 6 -27.30 0.36 -6.08
CA LYS A 6 -27.38 -0.83 -5.21
C LYS A 6 -26.46 -2.00 -5.61
N ALA A 7 -25.19 -1.92 -5.24
CA ALA A 7 -24.49 -3.16 -4.91
C ALA A 7 -25.09 -3.69 -3.61
N ASN A 8 -25.45 -4.98 -3.55
CA ASN A 8 -25.73 -5.65 -2.28
C ASN A 8 -24.42 -5.70 -1.48
N ASP A 9 -24.48 -5.69 -0.14
CA ASP A 9 -23.27 -5.73 0.70
C ASP A 9 -22.39 -6.96 0.43
N ASP A 10 -22.97 -8.04 -0.12
CA ASP A 10 -22.26 -9.26 -0.56
C ASP A 10 -21.49 -9.12 -1.90
N ASP A 11 -21.72 -8.05 -2.67
CA ASP A 11 -21.05 -7.76 -3.96
C ASP A 11 -19.89 -6.77 -3.82
N LEU A 12 -19.65 -6.22 -2.62
CA LEU A 12 -18.55 -5.30 -2.39
C LEU A 12 -17.25 -6.08 -2.16
N LEU A 13 -16.21 -5.75 -2.94
CA LEU A 13 -14.85 -6.23 -2.67
C LEU A 13 -14.49 -5.92 -1.20
N PRO A 14 -13.92 -6.87 -0.44
CA PRO A 14 -13.82 -6.80 1.03
C PRO A 14 -13.04 -5.60 1.58
N PHE A 15 -12.31 -4.87 0.74
CA PHE A 15 -11.77 -3.54 1.05
C PHE A 15 -11.57 -2.75 -0.24
N VAL A 16 -11.85 -1.43 -0.20
CA VAL A 16 -11.62 -0.50 -1.31
C VAL A 16 -10.44 0.38 -0.95
N GLY A 17 -9.30 0.09 -1.56
CA GLY A 17 -8.07 0.85 -1.38
C GLY A 17 -7.06 0.56 -2.48
N TYR A 18 -5.86 1.09 -2.33
CA TYR A 18 -4.77 0.85 -3.26
C TYR A 18 -3.42 0.84 -2.54
N CYS A 19 -2.49 0.10 -3.13
CA CYS A 19 -1.09 0.07 -2.73
C CYS A 19 -0.26 0.74 -3.81
N ARG A 20 0.69 1.58 -3.39
CA ARG A 20 1.73 2.13 -4.26
C ARG A 20 3.09 1.70 -3.71
N ALA A 21 3.89 1.08 -4.55
CA ALA A 21 5.26 0.72 -4.24
C ALA A 21 6.22 1.56 -5.09
N PHE A 22 7.35 1.92 -4.51
CA PHE A 22 8.34 2.81 -5.10
C PHE A 22 9.74 2.28 -4.90
N VAL A 23 10.61 2.51 -5.88
CA VAL A 23 12.06 2.43 -5.73
C VAL A 23 12.60 3.85 -5.59
N VAL A 24 13.38 4.07 -4.54
CA VAL A 24 14.05 5.34 -4.22
C VAL A 24 15.54 5.11 -4.02
N ASP A 25 16.34 6.16 -4.17
CA ASP A 25 17.74 6.16 -3.78
C ASP A 25 17.92 6.34 -2.26
N SER A 26 19.18 6.40 -1.81
CA SER A 26 19.55 6.60 -0.40
C SER A 26 19.09 7.92 0.20
N ASP A 27 18.80 8.92 -0.63
CA ASP A 27 18.28 10.23 -0.20
C ASP A 27 16.74 10.24 -0.16
N GLY A 28 16.11 9.11 -0.52
CA GLY A 28 14.65 8.96 -0.56
C GLY A 28 14.01 9.56 -1.82
N LEU A 29 14.81 9.93 -2.84
CA LEU A 29 14.31 10.48 -4.09
C LEU A 29 13.85 9.36 -5.03
N GLN A 30 12.64 9.51 -5.56
CA GLN A 30 12.10 8.56 -6.52
C GLN A 30 12.85 8.66 -7.85
N ARG A 31 13.29 7.51 -8.37
CA ARG A 31 13.86 7.46 -9.72
C ARG A 31 12.82 7.88 -10.76
N LYS A 32 13.20 8.77 -11.67
CA LYS A 32 12.38 9.19 -12.82
C LYS A 32 12.53 8.24 -14.02
N THR A 33 12.72 6.96 -13.76
CA THR A 33 12.87 5.90 -14.77
C THR A 33 11.62 5.03 -14.84
N LYS A 34 11.39 4.37 -15.98
CA LYS A 34 10.29 3.41 -16.12
C LYS A 34 10.47 2.25 -15.14
N GLY A 35 9.38 1.88 -14.47
CA GLY A 35 9.36 0.78 -13.52
C GLY A 35 9.94 1.09 -12.13
N SER A 36 10.05 2.37 -11.76
CA SER A 36 10.38 2.82 -10.41
C SER A 36 9.16 2.99 -9.50
N ARG A 37 7.95 2.84 -10.05
CA ARG A 37 6.68 2.90 -9.31
C ARG A 37 5.67 1.94 -9.92
N VAL A 38 4.89 1.30 -9.05
CA VAL A 38 3.71 0.54 -9.43
C VAL A 38 2.56 0.82 -8.48
N GLU A 39 1.36 0.67 -8.99
CA GLU A 39 0.11 0.81 -8.24
C GLU A 39 -0.80 -0.38 -8.52
N ALA A 40 -1.49 -0.86 -7.49
CA ALA A 40 -2.49 -1.90 -7.61
C ALA A 40 -3.62 -1.73 -6.58
N PRO A 41 -4.82 -2.24 -6.87
CA PRO A 41 -5.88 -2.34 -5.88
C PRO A 41 -5.43 -3.13 -4.65
N LEU A 42 -5.92 -2.71 -3.48
CA LEU A 42 -5.70 -3.41 -2.23
C LEU A 42 -6.92 -4.27 -1.90
N HIS A 43 -6.70 -5.55 -1.67
CA HIS A 43 -7.71 -6.51 -1.23
C HIS A 43 -7.51 -6.85 0.24
N MET A 44 -8.58 -7.07 0.98
CA MET A 44 -8.53 -7.52 2.38
C MET A 44 -9.17 -8.90 2.50
N ARG A 45 -8.59 -9.77 3.32
CA ARG A 45 -9.25 -11.00 3.78
C ARG A 45 -9.10 -11.13 5.29
N ALA A 46 -10.09 -11.73 5.95
CA ALA A 46 -9.99 -12.09 7.35
C ALA A 46 -9.33 -13.46 7.50
N GLU A 47 -8.41 -13.60 8.44
CA GLU A 47 -7.70 -14.85 8.72
C GLU A 47 -7.44 -14.95 10.22
N GLY A 48 -8.25 -15.71 10.96
CA GLY A 48 -8.16 -15.75 12.42
C GLY A 48 -8.47 -14.39 13.05
N ASN A 49 -7.56 -13.89 13.90
CA ASN A 49 -7.65 -12.59 14.59
C ASN A 49 -6.92 -11.44 13.85
N LYS A 50 -6.67 -11.61 12.55
CA LYS A 50 -5.98 -10.63 11.71
C LYS A 50 -6.70 -10.41 10.39
N LYS A 51 -6.47 -9.22 9.81
CA LYS A 51 -6.82 -8.82 8.45
C LYS A 51 -5.56 -8.84 7.60
N ILE A 52 -5.58 -9.59 6.51
CA ILE A 52 -4.48 -9.64 5.54
C ILE A 52 -4.82 -8.70 4.39
N PHE A 53 -3.97 -7.70 4.17
CA PHE A 53 -4.08 -6.75 3.07
C PHE A 53 -3.09 -7.13 1.98
N SER A 54 -3.59 -7.40 0.77
CA SER A 54 -2.78 -7.88 -0.35
C SER A 54 -2.96 -7.00 -1.58
N ALA A 55 -1.85 -6.65 -2.23
CA ALA A 55 -1.82 -6.02 -3.54
C ALA A 55 -1.02 -6.86 -4.53
N TYR A 56 -1.54 -7.03 -5.74
CA TYR A 56 -0.93 -7.84 -6.80
C TYR A 56 -0.51 -6.94 -7.96
N PHE A 57 0.75 -7.08 -8.37
CA PHE A 57 1.35 -6.24 -9.40
C PHE A 57 1.61 -7.05 -10.68
N PRO A 58 1.42 -6.44 -11.86
CA PRO A 58 1.57 -7.13 -13.13
C PRO A 58 3.05 -7.36 -13.48
N ALA A 59 3.55 -8.59 -13.28
CA ALA A 59 4.92 -8.96 -13.63
C ALA A 59 5.21 -8.90 -15.13
N LYS A 60 4.21 -9.25 -15.95
CA LYS A 60 4.35 -9.43 -17.40
C LYS A 60 4.13 -8.15 -18.20
N ASP A 61 3.59 -7.10 -17.57
CA ASP A 61 3.36 -5.83 -18.24
C ASP A 61 4.66 -5.01 -18.25
N PRO A 62 5.25 -4.75 -19.43
CA PRO A 62 6.54 -4.07 -19.51
C PRO A 62 6.48 -2.58 -19.17
N VAL A 63 5.28 -2.00 -19.06
CA VAL A 63 5.04 -0.57 -18.82
C VAL A 63 4.80 -0.28 -17.34
N VAL A 64 3.99 -1.12 -16.67
CA VAL A 64 3.56 -0.88 -15.28
C VAL A 64 4.22 -1.79 -14.24
N MET A 65 5.15 -2.68 -14.62
CA MET A 65 5.91 -3.48 -13.65
C MET A 65 6.87 -2.62 -12.79
N LEU A 66 7.08 -3.03 -11.54
CA LEU A 66 8.15 -2.49 -10.69
C LEU A 66 9.39 -3.38 -10.81
N LYS A 67 10.50 -2.81 -11.27
CA LYS A 67 11.78 -3.51 -11.35
C LYS A 67 12.60 -3.23 -10.11
N LEU A 68 13.19 -4.27 -9.55
CA LEU A 68 14.16 -4.16 -8.48
C LEU A 68 15.53 -4.43 -9.09
N GLN A 69 16.42 -3.44 -9.06
CA GLN A 69 17.82 -3.66 -9.41
C GLN A 69 18.57 -3.97 -8.12
N ALA A 70 19.51 -4.92 -8.16
CA ALA A 70 20.32 -5.29 -7.00
C ALA A 70 21.40 -4.23 -6.69
N GLU A 71 20.99 -2.96 -6.63
CA GLU A 71 21.84 -1.82 -6.34
C GLU A 71 21.83 -1.51 -4.85
N GLN A 72 23.02 -1.29 -4.28
CA GLN A 72 23.18 -1.10 -2.83
C GLN A 72 22.66 0.25 -2.33
N GLN A 73 22.50 1.23 -3.23
CA GLN A 73 21.99 2.57 -2.90
C GLN A 73 20.49 2.71 -3.17
N GLU A 74 19.80 1.63 -3.55
CA GLU A 74 18.37 1.65 -3.80
C GLU A 74 17.58 0.97 -2.69
N TYR A 75 16.39 1.51 -2.43
CA TYR A 75 15.43 0.99 -1.48
C TYR A 75 14.06 0.87 -2.14
N VAL A 76 13.36 -0.22 -1.86
CA VAL A 76 11.94 -0.38 -2.17
C VAL A 76 11.11 -0.17 -0.92
N TYR A 77 10.08 0.66 -1.01
CA TYR A 77 9.10 0.83 0.05
C TYR A 77 7.70 0.93 -0.54
N GLY A 78 6.68 0.89 0.30
CA GLY A 78 5.31 1.01 -0.16
C GLY A 78 4.40 1.69 0.83
N LYS A 79 3.24 2.11 0.33
CA LYS A 79 2.19 2.75 1.10
C LYS A 79 0.84 2.20 0.66
N MET A 80 -0.04 2.00 1.63
CA MET A 80 -1.40 1.50 1.42
C MET A 80 -2.39 2.57 1.88
N TRP A 81 -3.38 2.88 1.05
CA TRP A 81 -4.44 3.83 1.40
C TRP A 81 -5.81 3.18 1.27
N ALA A 82 -6.74 3.69 2.06
CA ALA A 82 -8.16 3.45 1.86
C ALA A 82 -8.76 4.46 0.87
N GLY A 83 -9.76 3.99 0.12
CA GLY A 83 -10.49 4.80 -0.85
C GLY A 83 -10.01 4.61 -2.30
N THR A 84 -10.53 5.46 -3.17
CA THR A 84 -10.25 5.41 -4.61
C THR A 84 -8.81 5.83 -4.91
N ILE A 85 -8.23 5.23 -5.95
CA ILE A 85 -6.95 5.66 -6.52
C ILE A 85 -7.04 7.14 -6.85
N CYS A 86 -6.15 7.95 -6.26
CA CYS A 86 -6.01 9.36 -6.60
C CYS A 86 -5.52 9.49 -8.03
N LYS A 87 -6.00 10.51 -8.76
CA LYS A 87 -5.48 10.78 -10.10
C LYS A 87 -3.98 11.11 -10.03
N PRO A 88 -3.22 10.92 -11.12
CA PRO A 88 -1.76 11.16 -11.11
C PRO A 88 -1.35 12.59 -10.69
N ASP A 89 -2.22 13.57 -10.93
CA ASP A 89 -2.08 14.98 -10.57
C ASP A 89 -2.54 15.31 -9.14
N GLU A 90 -3.25 14.38 -8.49
CA GLU A 90 -3.69 14.52 -7.11
C GLU A 90 -2.66 13.87 -6.18
N ASN A 91 -2.12 14.66 -5.24
CA ASN A 91 -1.38 14.07 -4.13
C ASN A 91 -2.34 13.20 -3.32
N PRO A 92 -1.98 11.94 -3.01
CA PRO A 92 -2.77 11.11 -2.11
C PRO A 92 -3.04 11.90 -0.84
N ASN A 93 -4.31 12.08 -0.49
CA ASN A 93 -4.63 12.69 0.80
C ASN A 93 -4.05 11.77 1.88
N ASN A 94 -2.98 12.25 2.54
CA ASN A 94 -2.26 11.47 3.54
C ASN A 94 -3.20 10.97 4.63
N ASN A 95 -4.32 11.65 4.88
CA ASN A 95 -5.28 11.32 5.93
C ASN A 95 -5.96 9.95 5.73
N ARG A 96 -5.88 9.35 4.53
CA ARG A 96 -6.43 8.00 4.25
C ARG A 96 -5.39 6.88 4.28
N LEU A 97 -4.17 7.19 4.69
CA LEU A 97 -3.07 6.22 4.79
C LEU A 97 -3.43 5.14 5.82
N LEU A 98 -3.41 3.90 5.38
CA LEU A 98 -3.60 2.72 6.22
C LEU A 98 -2.27 2.30 6.83
N CYS A 99 -1.27 2.11 5.97
CA CYS A 99 -0.01 1.49 6.34
C CYS A 99 1.15 1.97 5.46
N VAL A 100 2.35 2.03 6.05
CA VAL A 100 3.63 2.30 5.38
C VAL A 100 4.53 1.10 5.57
N ILE A 101 4.98 0.51 4.47
CA ILE A 101 5.94 -0.58 4.46
C ILE A 101 7.33 0.04 4.57
N GLU A 102 8.12 -0.49 5.50
CA GLU A 102 9.49 -0.06 5.74
C GLU A 102 10.37 -0.25 4.51
N GLY A 103 11.22 0.72 4.23
CA GLY A 103 12.15 0.67 3.11
C GLY A 103 13.12 -0.50 3.24
N GLN A 104 13.10 -1.39 2.26
CA GLN A 104 14.02 -2.51 2.15
C GLN A 104 15.09 -2.20 1.12
N ASN A 105 16.36 -2.43 1.47
CA ASN A 105 17.45 -2.26 0.53
C ASN A 105 17.32 -3.29 -0.62
N CYS A 106 17.31 -2.83 -1.87
CA CYS A 106 17.04 -3.69 -3.01
C CYS A 106 18.07 -4.82 -3.17
N LYS A 107 19.35 -4.55 -2.85
CA LYS A 107 20.40 -5.58 -2.85
C LYS A 107 20.15 -6.64 -1.77
N LYS A 108 19.89 -6.23 -0.53
CA LYS A 108 19.56 -7.19 0.55
C LYS A 108 18.31 -8.02 0.24
N LEU A 109 17.30 -7.38 -0.35
CA LEU A 109 16.08 -8.07 -0.77
C LEU A 109 16.39 -9.13 -1.83
N SER A 110 17.22 -8.81 -2.82
CA SER A 110 17.68 -9.78 -3.82
C SER A 110 18.38 -10.98 -3.16
N ASP A 111 19.31 -10.72 -2.23
CA ASP A 111 20.06 -11.77 -1.53
C ASP A 111 19.12 -12.67 -0.68
N GLU A 112 18.10 -12.09 -0.03
CA GLU A 112 17.11 -12.84 0.75
C GLU A 112 16.17 -13.69 -0.11
N VAL A 113 15.77 -13.18 -1.27
CA VAL A 113 14.93 -13.90 -2.23
C VAL A 113 15.69 -15.09 -2.82
N ASP A 114 16.95 -14.92 -3.21
CA ASP A 114 17.80 -16.00 -3.72
C ASP A 114 17.99 -17.14 -2.69
N GLY A 115 17.94 -16.80 -1.39
CA GLY A 115 18.02 -17.75 -0.29
C GLY A 115 16.67 -18.35 0.15
N SER A 116 15.55 -17.92 -0.42
CA SER A 116 14.19 -18.27 0.02
C SER A 116 13.50 -19.19 -1.01
N PRO A 117 12.95 -20.35 -0.61
CA PRO A 117 12.26 -21.26 -1.53
C PRO A 117 10.98 -20.66 -2.13
N ASP A 118 10.42 -19.63 -1.51
CA ASP A 118 9.12 -19.06 -1.83
C ASP A 118 9.20 -17.67 -2.49
N ASN A 119 10.41 -17.22 -2.87
CA ASN A 119 10.68 -15.92 -3.51
C ASN A 119 10.05 -14.72 -2.77
N PHE A 120 10.11 -14.73 -1.44
CA PHE A 120 9.64 -13.61 -0.65
C PHE A 120 10.68 -13.10 0.33
N CYS A 121 10.62 -11.79 0.57
CA CYS A 121 11.34 -11.06 1.59
C CYS A 121 10.37 -10.66 2.71
N LYS A 122 10.80 -10.82 3.97
CA LYS A 122 10.05 -10.37 5.14
C LYS A 122 10.45 -8.94 5.46
N CYS A 123 9.46 -8.07 5.59
CA CYS A 123 9.67 -6.66 5.90
C CYS A 123 8.70 -6.21 7.00
N LYS A 124 8.96 -5.05 7.59
CA LYS A 124 8.05 -4.45 8.57
C LYS A 124 7.12 -3.46 7.90
N ALA A 125 5.99 -3.21 8.52
CA ALA A 125 5.11 -2.11 8.16
C ALA A 125 4.56 -1.41 9.40
N TYR A 126 4.06 -0.19 9.24
CA TYR A 126 3.62 0.68 10.32
C TYR A 126 2.32 1.37 9.96
N MET A 127 1.42 1.58 10.94
CA MET A 127 0.14 2.28 10.76
C MET A 127 0.23 3.72 11.32
N PRO A 128 0.60 4.73 10.53
CA PRO A 128 1.13 5.99 11.07
C PRO A 128 0.14 6.84 11.87
N PHE A 129 -1.16 6.60 11.71
CA PHE A 129 -2.21 7.32 12.43
C PHE A 129 -2.61 6.68 13.76
N LEU A 130 -1.97 5.56 14.14
CA LEU A 130 -2.14 4.97 15.46
C LEU A 130 -1.10 5.53 16.44
N VAL A 131 -1.49 5.59 17.71
CA VAL A 131 -0.60 5.97 18.81
C VAL A 131 0.52 4.94 18.94
N ASP A 132 1.75 5.41 19.13
CA ASP A 132 2.97 4.59 19.25
C ASP A 132 3.21 3.65 18.06
N CYS A 133 2.72 3.99 16.87
CA CYS A 133 2.75 3.13 15.69
C CYS A 133 4.14 2.61 15.31
N TYR A 134 5.18 3.43 15.42
CA TYR A 134 6.55 3.02 15.09
C TYR A 134 7.20 2.10 16.13
N SER A 135 6.59 1.94 17.30
CA SER A 135 7.02 0.97 18.32
C SER A 135 6.34 -0.39 18.17
N LYS A 136 5.34 -0.51 17.28
CA LYS A 136 4.53 -1.72 17.06
C LYS A 136 4.56 -2.10 15.57
N PRO A 137 5.70 -2.60 15.06
CA PRO A 137 5.80 -3.01 13.66
C PRO A 137 4.84 -4.18 13.37
N LEU A 138 4.25 -4.14 12.19
CA LEU A 138 3.45 -5.20 11.61
C LEU A 138 4.30 -6.07 10.70
N ASP A 139 3.91 -7.33 10.56
CA ASP A 139 4.52 -8.24 9.59
C ASP A 139 4.04 -7.90 8.18
N ALA A 140 5.00 -7.75 7.27
CA ALA A 140 4.76 -7.54 5.87
C ALA A 140 5.64 -8.47 5.02
N ARG A 141 5.16 -8.77 3.82
CA ARG A 141 5.83 -9.65 2.89
C ARG A 141 5.83 -9.05 1.50
N MET A 142 7.00 -9.01 0.87
CA MET A 142 7.15 -8.70 -0.54
C MET A 142 7.47 -9.99 -1.29
N THR A 143 6.70 -10.30 -2.33
CA THR A 143 6.98 -11.44 -3.22
C THR A 143 7.50 -10.90 -4.54
N THR A 144 8.56 -11.52 -5.04
CA THR A 144 9.18 -11.19 -6.32
C THR A 144 9.10 -12.34 -7.30
N VAL A 145 9.37 -12.05 -8.57
CA VAL A 145 9.63 -13.06 -9.59
C VAL A 145 10.81 -12.61 -10.44
N ASP A 146 11.66 -13.55 -10.82
CA ASP A 146 12.73 -13.31 -11.77
C ASP A 146 12.29 -13.70 -13.17
N GLU A 147 12.37 -12.74 -14.09
CA GLU A 147 12.08 -12.99 -15.50
C GLU A 147 13.16 -12.32 -16.35
N LYS A 148 13.88 -13.11 -17.16
CA LYS A 148 14.96 -12.64 -18.05
C LYS A 148 16.00 -11.79 -17.31
N PHE A 149 16.47 -12.26 -16.15
CA PHE A 149 17.46 -11.57 -15.30
C PHE A 149 16.99 -10.23 -14.70
N VAL A 150 15.67 -10.02 -14.64
CA VAL A 150 15.07 -8.85 -13.98
C VAL A 150 14.16 -9.33 -12.86
N THR A 151 14.50 -8.95 -11.64
CA THR A 151 13.65 -9.16 -10.46
C THR A 151 12.53 -8.13 -10.45
N LYS A 152 11.28 -8.61 -10.30
CA LYS A 152 10.08 -7.79 -10.34
C LYS A 152 9.25 -8.00 -9.08
N LEU A 153 8.74 -6.94 -8.49
CA LEU A 153 7.78 -7.04 -7.39
C LEU A 153 6.42 -7.46 -7.95
N VAL A 154 5.84 -8.55 -7.42
CA VAL A 154 4.57 -9.10 -7.90
C VAL A 154 3.48 -9.10 -6.85
N LYS A 155 3.85 -9.04 -5.57
CA LYS A 155 2.88 -9.02 -4.48
C LYS A 155 3.44 -8.31 -3.26
N VAL A 156 2.56 -7.61 -2.57
CA VAL A 156 2.79 -7.09 -1.22
C VAL A 156 1.67 -7.56 -0.33
N GLU A 157 2.01 -8.03 0.86
CA GLU A 157 1.07 -8.39 1.93
C GLU A 157 1.44 -7.73 3.24
N VAL A 158 0.44 -7.27 3.99
CA VAL A 158 0.59 -6.78 5.37
C VAL A 158 -0.44 -7.47 6.24
N GLU A 159 0.00 -7.98 7.38
CA GLU A 159 -0.85 -8.57 8.39
C GLU A 159 -1.20 -7.52 9.45
N ILE A 160 -2.49 -7.20 9.58
CA ILE A 160 -2.96 -6.22 10.56
C ILE A 160 -3.85 -6.94 11.58
N PRO A 161 -3.45 -7.00 12.87
CA PRO A 161 -4.30 -7.47 13.95
C PRO A 161 -5.67 -6.76 13.99
N ASP A 162 -6.73 -7.48 14.34
CA ASP A 162 -8.11 -6.97 14.32
C ASP A 162 -8.32 -5.75 15.24
N ASP A 163 -7.62 -5.70 16.38
CA ASP A 163 -7.64 -4.58 17.33
C ASP A 163 -7.03 -3.30 16.72
N LEU A 164 -5.85 -3.42 16.10
CA LEU A 164 -5.20 -2.30 15.42
C LEU A 164 -6.00 -1.82 14.21
N TYR A 165 -6.59 -2.75 13.46
CA TYR A 165 -7.48 -2.39 12.36
C TYR A 165 -8.74 -1.66 12.85
N ALA A 166 -9.35 -2.11 13.95
CA ALA A 166 -10.51 -1.45 14.54
C ALA A 166 -10.18 -0.04 15.03
N ASP A 167 -9.02 0.18 15.64
CA ASP A 167 -8.58 1.50 16.07
C ASP A 167 -8.32 2.44 14.88
N TRP A 168 -7.71 1.93 13.81
CA TRP A 168 -7.53 2.70 12.58
C TRP A 168 -8.88 3.03 11.92
N LEU A 169 -9.83 2.10 11.94
CA LEU A 169 -11.16 2.32 11.41
C LEU A 169 -11.90 3.42 12.19
N LYS A 170 -11.77 3.46 13.52
CA LYS A 170 -12.29 4.56 14.35
C LYS A 170 -11.68 5.90 13.94
N TYR A 171 -10.34 5.96 13.79
CA TYR A 171 -9.66 7.15 13.28
C TYR A 171 -10.23 7.60 11.92
N TYR A 172 -10.33 6.68 10.97
CA TYR A 172 -10.81 6.96 9.62
C TYR A 172 -12.28 7.42 9.59
N GLN A 173 -13.14 6.85 10.44
CA GLN A 173 -14.53 7.28 10.58
C GLN A 173 -14.62 8.68 11.19
N THR A 174 -13.80 9.00 12.20
CA THR A 174 -13.72 10.35 12.78
C THR A 174 -13.28 11.36 11.73
N LEU A 175 -12.23 11.06 10.97
CA LEU A 175 -11.77 11.91 9.88
C LEU A 175 -12.89 12.21 8.88
N LYS A 176 -13.65 11.19 8.43
CA LYS A 176 -14.77 11.39 7.50
C LYS A 176 -15.86 12.30 8.05
N ARG A 177 -16.09 12.29 9.36
CA ARG A 177 -17.08 13.18 10.00
C ARG A 177 -16.58 14.63 9.96
N VAL A 178 -15.32 14.86 10.33
CA VAL A 178 -14.69 16.18 10.28
C VAL A 178 -14.67 16.73 8.84
N GLU A 179 -14.26 15.92 7.85
CA GLU A 179 -14.28 16.31 6.43
C GLU A 179 -15.68 16.73 5.96
N LYS A 180 -16.72 16.05 6.46
CA LYS A 180 -18.11 16.37 6.11
C LYS A 180 -18.60 17.67 6.76
N GLU A 181 -18.28 17.88 8.03
CA GLU A 181 -18.61 19.11 8.76
C GLU A 181 -17.95 20.33 8.09
N ASP A 182 -16.67 20.24 7.74
CA ASP A 182 -15.94 21.29 7.01
C ASP A 182 -16.57 21.64 5.65
N ASP A 183 -17.08 20.63 4.94
CA ASP A 183 -17.73 20.81 3.63
C ASP A 183 -19.13 21.42 3.75
N ASP A 184 -19.85 21.14 4.83
CA ASP A 184 -21.17 21.70 5.10
C ASP A 184 -21.06 23.17 5.54
N ASP A 185 -20.04 23.52 6.34
CA ASP A 185 -19.74 24.92 6.74
C ASP A 185 -19.32 25.78 5.54
N LYS A 186 -18.50 25.24 4.62
CA LYS A 186 -18.14 25.98 3.38
C LYS A 186 -19.33 26.24 2.45
N LYS A 187 -20.40 25.46 2.56
CA LYS A 187 -21.63 25.63 1.76
C LYS A 187 -22.60 26.61 2.41
N SER A 188 -22.62 26.72 3.74
CA SER A 188 -23.43 27.72 4.44
C SER A 188 -22.85 29.14 4.25
N ASP A 189 -21.53 29.30 4.24
CA ASP A 189 -20.85 30.59 3.99
C ASP A 189 -20.94 31.12 2.55
N LYS A 190 -21.36 30.27 1.59
CA LYS A 190 -21.53 30.64 0.17
C LYS A 190 -22.99 30.94 -0.21
N LYS A 191 -23.92 30.93 0.73
CA LYS A 191 -25.32 31.32 0.55
C LYS A 191 -25.60 32.68 1.16
#